data_AF-A0A2M7H6N4-F1
#
_entry.id   AF-A0A2M7H6N4-F1
#
_cell.length_a   1.000
_cell.length_b   1.000
_cell.length_c   1.000
_cell.angle_alpha   90.00
_cell.angle_beta   90.00
_cell.angle_gamma   90.00
#
_symmetry.space_group_name_H-M   'P 1'
#
loop_
_entity.id
_entity.type
_entity.pdbx_description
1 polymer ?
#
loop_
_entity_poly.entity_id
_entity_poly.type
_entity_poly.pdbx_seq_one_letter_code
_entity_poly.pdbx_strand_id
1 'polypeptide(L)'
;MFRTASDAPGEVGGLPRNSMVTGIVVTATNPAFYVWWITIGAALITGTALFGVIGVVLLAVVHWPCDLIWSEFLSLGAFKSRKWWTGRVPRIVFSICALILIGFGAWFLISGLSNL
;
A
#
# COMPACT_ATOMS: atom_id res chain seq x y z
N MET A 1 13.31 22.44 -1.01
CA MET A 1 14.31 22.46 -2.10
C MET A 1 13.98 21.29 -3.03
N PHE A 2 13.14 21.53 -4.04
CA PHE A 2 12.74 20.52 -5.02
C PHE A 2 13.90 20.33 -6.01
N ARG A 3 14.50 19.14 -6.00
CA ARG A 3 15.64 18.81 -6.85
C ARG A 3 15.12 18.51 -8.25
N THR A 4 15.34 19.44 -9.18
CA THR A 4 15.21 19.21 -10.63
C THR A 4 16.31 18.23 -11.04
N ALA A 5 15.95 16.96 -11.21
CA ALA A 5 16.80 16.00 -11.88
C ALA A 5 16.74 16.30 -13.38
N SER A 6 17.75 17.03 -13.87
CA SER A 6 18.00 17.16 -15.30
C SER A 6 18.59 15.85 -15.83
N ASP A 7 17.90 15.28 -16.82
CA ASP A 7 18.42 14.56 -17.99
C ASP A 7 19.62 13.63 -17.79
N ALA A 8 19.33 12.34 -17.58
CA ALA A 8 20.21 11.25 -17.96
C ALA A 8 19.66 10.60 -19.25
N PRO A 9 20.49 10.38 -20.31
CA PRO A 9 20.01 9.84 -21.57
C PRO A 9 19.70 8.35 -21.43
N GLY A 10 18.40 8.02 -21.43
CA GLY A 10 17.89 6.65 -21.31
C GLY A 10 16.68 6.48 -20.38
N GLU A 11 16.23 7.52 -19.68
CA GLU A 11 15.00 7.43 -18.89
C GLU A 11 13.76 7.46 -19.80
N VAL A 12 12.97 6.38 -19.75
CA VAL A 12 11.56 6.38 -20.18
C VAL A 12 10.92 7.56 -19.48
N GLY A 13 10.56 8.61 -20.23
CA GLY A 13 10.18 9.93 -19.71
C GLY A 13 9.37 9.84 -18.42
N GLY A 14 10.07 9.99 -17.28
CA GLY A 14 9.49 9.83 -15.97
C GLY A 14 8.48 10.94 -15.76
N LEU A 15 7.25 10.58 -15.40
CA LEU A 15 6.15 11.52 -15.13
C LEU A 15 6.65 12.76 -14.36
N PRO A 16 6.70 13.96 -14.97
CA PRO A 16 6.85 15.17 -14.18
C PRO A 16 5.47 15.54 -13.68
N ARG A 17 5.19 15.43 -12.37
CA ARG A 17 4.16 16.23 -11.65
C ARG A 17 4.03 15.81 -10.19
N ASN A 18 4.26 16.75 -9.27
CA ASN A 18 3.78 16.82 -7.88
C ASN A 18 3.48 15.47 -7.18
N SER A 19 4.26 15.11 -6.15
CA SER A 19 4.06 13.92 -5.32
C SER A 19 2.62 13.73 -4.81
N MET A 20 1.89 14.82 -4.56
CA MET A 20 0.46 14.77 -4.20
C MET A 20 -0.40 14.18 -5.33
N VAL A 21 -0.19 14.63 -6.57
CA VAL A 21 -0.97 14.17 -7.73
C VAL A 21 -0.69 12.69 -7.97
N THR A 22 0.58 12.28 -7.91
CA THR A 22 0.96 10.86 -8.02
C THR A 22 0.31 10.04 -6.91
N GLY A 23 0.33 10.51 -5.67
CA GLY A 23 -0.30 9.82 -4.54
C GLY A 23 -1.81 9.65 -4.74
N ILE A 24 -2.52 10.71 -5.15
CA ILE A 24 -3.96 10.67 -5.43
C ILE A 24 -4.27 9.65 -6.53
N VAL A 25 -3.57 9.71 -7.67
CA VAL A 25 -3.80 8.80 -8.80
C VAL A 25 -3.51 7.35 -8.42
N VAL A 26 -2.40 7.09 -7.74
CA VAL A 26 -2.03 5.73 -7.31
C VAL A 26 -3.08 5.18 -6.34
N THR A 27 -3.51 5.95 -5.34
CA THR A 27 -4.54 5.50 -4.40
C THR A 27 -5.87 5.26 -5.09
N ALA A 28 -6.32 6.19 -5.96
CA ALA A 28 -7.60 6.07 -6.66
C ALA A 28 -7.65 4.89 -7.63
N THR A 29 -6.51 4.56 -8.26
CA THR A 29 -6.41 3.44 -9.21
C THR A 29 -6.10 2.10 -8.55
N ASN A 30 -5.79 2.06 -7.25
CA ASN A 30 -5.39 0.84 -6.56
C ASN A 30 -6.62 0.04 -6.09
N PRO A 31 -6.91 -1.15 -6.67
CA PRO A 31 -8.06 -1.96 -6.26
C PRO A 31 -7.95 -2.44 -4.80
N ALA A 32 -6.74 -2.63 -4.28
CA ALA A 32 -6.51 -3.09 -2.92
C ALA A 32 -7.04 -2.09 -1.87
N PHE A 33 -7.05 -0.79 -2.17
CA PHE A 33 -7.60 0.23 -1.28
C PHE A 33 -9.11 0.00 -1.07
N TYR A 34 -9.85 -0.23 -2.15
CA TYR A 34 -11.29 -0.49 -2.07
C TYR A 34 -11.60 -1.86 -1.44
N VAL A 35 -10.85 -2.91 -1.81
CA VAL A 35 -11.00 -4.25 -1.22
C VAL A 35 -10.79 -4.19 0.29
N TRP A 36 -9.80 -3.44 0.77
CA TRP A 36 -9.56 -3.25 2.19
C TRP A 36 -10.75 -2.61 2.91
N TRP A 37 -11.33 -1.54 2.35
CA TRP A 37 -12.50 -0.88 2.95
C TRP A 37 -13.75 -1.78 2.96
N ILE A 38 -13.97 -2.54 1.90
CA ILE A 38 -15.10 -3.48 1.81
C ILE A 38 -14.98 -4.62 2.81
N THR A 39 -13.75 -5.06 3.11
CA THR A 39 -13.50 -6.22 3.98
C THR A 39 -13.18 -5.80 5.41
N ILE A 40 -11.93 -5.43 5.67
CA ILE A 40 -11.41 -5.08 6.99
C ILE A 40 -12.05 -3.78 7.49
N GLY A 41 -12.17 -2.76 6.63
CA GLY A 41 -12.80 -1.49 6.99
C GLY A 41 -14.24 -1.66 7.46
N ALA A 42 -15.04 -2.43 6.74
CA ALA A 42 -16.42 -2.75 7.12
C ALA A 42 -16.48 -3.49 8.47
N ALA A 43 -15.61 -4.47 8.71
CA ALA A 43 -15.52 -5.17 9.99
C ALA A 43 -15.13 -4.24 11.16
N LEU A 44 -14.19 -3.31 10.95
CA LEU A 44 -13.78 -2.34 11.97
C LEU A 44 -14.89 -1.32 12.27
N ILE A 45 -15.58 -0.81 11.25
CA ILE A 45 -16.69 0.12 11.44
C ILE A 45 -17.84 -0.57 12.16
N THR A 46 -18.25 -1.76 11.72
CA THR A 46 -19.36 -2.49 12.36
C THR A 46 -19.03 -2.89 13.79
N GLY A 47 -17.79 -3.31 14.07
CA GLY A 47 -17.33 -3.61 15.43
C GLY A 47 -17.33 -2.38 16.34
N THR A 48 -16.97 -1.21 15.83
CA THR A 48 -16.93 0.03 16.61
C THR A 48 -18.29 0.74 16.69
N ALA A 49 -19.19 0.49 15.74
CA ALA A 49 -20.57 0.99 15.75
C ALA A 49 -21.39 0.46 16.93
N LEU A 50 -20.99 -0.67 17.53
CA LEU A 50 -21.55 -1.17 18.79
C LEU A 50 -21.40 -0.18 19.96
N PHE A 51 -20.37 0.68 19.90
CA PHE A 51 -20.14 1.76 20.87
C PHE A 51 -20.77 3.10 20.41
N GLY A 52 -21.63 3.06 19.38
CA GLY A 52 -22.25 4.23 18.78
C GLY A 52 -21.29 5.07 17.93
N VAL A 53 -21.73 6.28 17.58
CA VAL A 53 -20.97 7.22 16.73
C VAL A 53 -19.59 7.55 17.32
N ILE A 54 -19.48 7.58 18.65
CA ILE A 54 -18.23 7.84 19.37
C ILE A 54 -17.17 6.78 19.05
N GLY A 55 -17.57 5.50 18.96
CA GLY A 55 -16.65 4.41 18.59
C GLY A 55 -16.06 4.59 17.20
N VAL A 56 -16.88 5.01 16.23
CA VAL A 56 -16.43 5.26 14.85
C VAL A 56 -15.51 6.49 14.77
N VAL A 57 -15.81 7.54 15.55
CA VAL A 57 -14.94 8.73 15.62
C VAL A 57 -13.59 8.37 16.24
N LEU A 58 -13.58 7.61 17.34
CA LEU A 58 -12.34 7.14 17.96
C LEU A 58 -11.53 6.24 17.02
N LEU A 59 -12.20 5.35 16.27
CA LEU A 59 -11.56 4.57 15.22
C LEU A 59 -10.84 5.49 14.22
N ALA A 60 -11.52 6.48 13.66
CA ALA A 60 -10.92 7.40 12.69
C ALA A 60 -9.71 8.16 13.28
N VAL A 61 -9.86 8.70 14.49
CA VAL A 61 -8.83 9.51 15.15
C VAL A 61 -7.58 8.71 15.50
N VAL A 62 -7.72 7.43 15.88
CA VAL A 62 -6.57 6.56 16.20
C VAL A 62 -6.00 5.88 14.97
N HIS A 63 -6.84 5.49 14.02
CA HIS A 63 -6.43 4.74 12.84
C HIS A 63 -5.65 5.60 11.85
N TRP A 64 -6.11 6.82 11.53
CA TRP A 64 -5.40 7.71 10.62
C TRP A 64 -3.94 8.02 11.00
N PRO A 65 -3.61 8.37 12.26
CA PRO A 65 -2.20 8.57 12.63
C PRO A 65 -1.40 7.26 12.57
N CYS A 66 -1.99 6.10 12.88
CA CYS A 66 -1.32 4.82 12.68
C CYS A 66 -0.93 4.61 11.20
N ASP A 67 -1.83 4.92 10.27
CA ASP A 67 -1.54 4.82 8.83
C ASP A 67 -0.48 5.81 8.39
N LEU A 68 -0.49 7.04 8.93
CA LEU A 68 0.53 8.05 8.66
C LEU A 68 1.90 7.60 9.17
N ILE A 69 1.98 7.15 10.43
CA ILE A 69 3.22 6.65 11.04
C ILE A 69 3.75 5.46 10.25
N TRP A 70 2.88 4.53 9.87
CA TRP A 70 3.25 3.36 9.08
C TRP A 70 3.78 3.74 7.70
N SER A 71 3.09 4.63 7.00
CA SER A 71 3.49 5.10 5.67
C SER A 71 4.79 5.91 5.72
N GLU A 72 4.98 6.71 6.77
CA GLU A 72 6.22 7.45 7.01
C GLU A 72 7.38 6.50 7.33
N PHE A 73 7.16 5.51 8.19
CA PHE A 73 8.13 4.46 8.49
C PHE A 73 8.57 3.72 7.22
N LEU A 74 7.62 3.31 6.37
CA LEU A 74 7.90 2.67 5.08
C LEU A 74 8.65 3.61 4.13
N SER A 75 8.25 4.88 4.06
CA SER A 75 8.92 5.89 3.22
C SER A 75 10.37 6.11 3.65
N LEU A 76 10.62 6.23 4.95
CA LEU A 76 11.97 6.36 5.52
C LEU A 76 12.79 5.09 5.29
N GLY A 77 12.20 3.92 5.49
CA GLY A 77 12.82 2.62 5.23
C GLY A 77 13.25 2.48 3.77
N ALA A 78 12.34 2.80 2.83
CA ALA A 78 12.63 2.80 1.40
C ALA A 78 13.70 3.84 1.03
N PHE A 79 13.65 5.04 1.62
CA PHE A 79 14.64 6.09 1.40
C PHE A 79 16.04 5.66 1.87
N LYS A 80 16.15 5.05 3.06
CA LYS A 80 17.40 4.54 3.61
C LYS A 80 17.94 3.37 2.78
N SER A 81 17.06 2.47 2.35
CA SER A 81 17.37 1.28 1.54
C SER A 81 17.75 1.61 0.09
N ARG A 82 17.42 2.82 -0.40
CA ARG A 82 17.73 3.26 -1.77
C ARG A 82 19.19 3.03 -2.19
N LYS A 83 20.15 3.16 -1.26
CA LYS A 83 21.59 2.92 -1.54
C LYS A 83 21.88 1.45 -1.90
N TRP A 84 21.11 0.51 -1.38
CA TRP A 84 21.22 -0.93 -1.64
C TRP A 84 20.23 -1.42 -2.71
N TRP A 85 19.31 -0.55 -3.13
CA TRP A 85 18.28 -0.82 -4.13
C TRP A 85 18.82 -0.69 -5.57
N THR A 86 19.94 -1.34 -5.90
CA THR A 86 20.53 -1.31 -7.25
C THR A 86 20.57 -2.71 -7.88
N GLY A 87 19.90 -2.84 -9.03
CA GLY A 87 19.92 -4.02 -9.90
C GLY A 87 19.18 -5.25 -9.36
N ARG A 88 19.83 -6.07 -8.53
CA ARG A 88 19.36 -7.44 -8.18
C ARG A 88 18.31 -7.46 -7.08
N VAL A 89 18.38 -6.54 -6.12
CA VAL A 89 17.51 -6.48 -4.95
C VAL A 89 16.02 -6.34 -5.30
N PRO A 90 15.58 -5.35 -6.10
CA PRO A 90 14.16 -5.23 -6.46
C PRO A 90 13.63 -6.49 -7.16
N ARG A 91 14.44 -7.11 -8.03
CA ARG A 91 14.03 -8.31 -8.77
C ARG A 91 13.76 -9.48 -7.81
N ILE A 92 14.64 -9.70 -6.84
CA ILE A 92 14.47 -10.75 -5.83
C ILE A 92 13.24 -10.46 -4.95
N VAL A 93 13.12 -9.23 -4.45
CA VAL A 93 12.00 -8.84 -3.57
C VAL A 93 10.66 -8.98 -4.29
N PHE A 94 10.54 -8.49 -5.53
CA PHE A 94 9.31 -8.64 -6.31
C PHE A 94 9.02 -10.10 -6.68
N SER A 95 10.03 -10.91 -6.99
CA SER A 95 9.83 -12.34 -7.23
C SER A 95 9.32 -13.08 -6.00
N ILE A 96 9.87 -12.80 -4.81
CA ILE A 96 9.38 -13.38 -3.55
C ILE A 96 7.94 -12.94 -3.30
N CYS A 97 7.64 -11.65 -3.46
CA CYS A 97 6.30 -11.11 -3.25
C CYS A 97 5.28 -11.76 -4.21
N ALA A 98 5.66 -11.92 -5.49
CA ALA A 98 4.84 -12.60 -6.49
C ALA A 98 4.59 -14.08 -6.12
N LEU A 99 5.61 -14.81 -5.68
CA LEU A 99 5.46 -16.20 -5.25
C LEU A 99 4.53 -16.33 -4.04
N ILE A 100 4.64 -15.42 -3.06
CA ILE A 100 3.75 -15.38 -1.89
C ILE A 100 2.31 -15.11 -2.33
N LEU A 101 2.09 -14.13 -3.22
CA LEU A 101 0.76 -13.80 -3.75
C LEU A 101 0.14 -14.98 -4.52
N ILE A 102 0.92 -15.67 -5.33
CA ILE A 102 0.47 -16.89 -6.03
C ILE A 102 0.12 -17.98 -5.02
N GLY A 103 0.95 -18.18 -3.99
CA GLY A 103 0.69 -19.14 -2.92
C GLY A 103 -0.62 -18.85 -2.18
N PHE A 104 -0.85 -17.60 -1.77
CA PHE A 104 -2.12 -17.19 -1.17
C PHE A 104 -3.30 -17.36 -2.12
N GLY A 105 -3.14 -17.01 -3.40
CA GLY A 105 -4.19 -17.18 -4.41
C GLY A 105 -4.58 -18.65 -4.61
N ALA A 106 -3.59 -19.53 -4.74
CA ALA A 106 -3.83 -20.97 -4.86
C ALA A 106 -4.48 -21.55 -3.59
N TRP A 107 -4.00 -21.15 -2.41
CA TRP A 107 -4.59 -21.56 -1.14
C TRP A 107 -6.05 -21.10 -1.02
N PHE A 108 -6.36 -19.88 -1.42
CA PHE A 108 -7.72 -19.35 -1.38
C PHE A 108 -8.66 -20.12 -2.32
N LEU A 109 -8.20 -20.49 -3.52
CA LEU A 109 -8.96 -21.32 -4.47
C LEU A 109 -9.22 -22.72 -3.92
N ILE A 110 -8.20 -23.38 -3.38
CA ILE A 110 -8.33 -24.72 -2.79
C ILE A 110 -9.27 -24.68 -1.58
N SER A 111 -9.08 -23.70 -0.69
CA SER A 111 -9.92 -23.54 0.49
C SER A 111 -11.38 -23.25 0.11
N GLY A 112 -11.61 -22.44 -0.92
CA GLY A 112 -12.94 -22.19 -1.46
C GLY A 112 -13.61 -23.45 -2.05
N LEU A 113 -12.87 -24.28 -2.80
CA LEU A 113 -13.39 -25.54 -3.34
C LEU A 113 -13.61 -26.62 -2.27
N SER A 114 -12.78 -26.65 -1.22
CA SER A 114 -12.92 -27.65 -0.14
C SER A 114 -14.05 -27.33 0.83
N ASN A 115 -14.54 -26.08 0.84
CA ASN A 115 -15.67 -25.63 1.67
C ASN A 115 -16.99 -25.56 0.88
N LEU A 116 -17.02 -26.10 -0.35
CA LEU A 116 -18.23 -26.38 -1.16
C LEU A 116 -18.66 -27.82 -0.95
#